data_AF-A0A5B2WTX7-F1
#
_entry.id   AF-A0A5B2WTX7-F1
#
_cell.length_a   1.000
_cell.length_b   1.000
_cell.length_c   1.000
_cell.angle_alpha   90.00
_cell.angle_beta   90.00
_cell.angle_gamma   90.00
#
_symmetry.space_group_name_H-M   'P 1'
#
loop_
_entity.id
_entity.type
_entity.pdbx_description
1 polymer ?
#
loop_
_entity_poly.entity_id
_entity_poly.type
_entity_poly.pdbx_seq_one_letter_code
_entity_poly.pdbx_strand_id
1 'polypeptide(L)' 'MNWHIPCRDATGRARHLHVKVTDDHQIAVIAPPGEAAYISPAHYGELRDALQTGWLRIRGTAP' A
#
# COMPACT_ATOMS: atom_id res chain seq x y z
N MET A 1 -9.16 7.73 4.94
CA MET A 1 -8.63 7.84 3.57
C MET A 1 -8.32 6.43 3.06
N ASN A 2 -8.79 6.05 1.87
CA ASN A 2 -8.62 4.70 1.32
C ASN A 2 -8.22 4.78 -0.16
N TRP A 3 -7.22 4.01 -0.57
CA TRP A 3 -6.73 3.93 -1.94
C TRP A 3 -6.78 2.48 -2.45
N HIS A 4 -7.23 2.34 -3.69
CA HIS A 4 -7.16 1.10 -4.46
C HIS A 4 -6.05 1.23 -5.49
N ILE A 5 -5.06 0.35 -5.40
CA ILE A 5 -3.87 0.40 -6.24
C ILE A 5 -3.86 -0.85 -7.11
N PRO A 6 -4.10 -0.71 -8.43
CA PRO A 6 -3.88 -1.78 -9.38
C PRO A 6 -2.48 -2.40 -9.25
N CYS A 7 -2.44 -3.72 -9.15
CA CYS A 7 -1.20 -4.50 -9.12
C CYS A 7 -1.36 -5.80 -9.92
N ARG A 8 -0.26 -6.52 -10.09
CA ARG A 8 -0.27 -7.91 -10.56
C ARG A 8 0.38 -8.79 -9.51
N ASP A 9 -0.21 -9.94 -9.24
CA ASP A 9 0.44 -10.95 -8.40
C ASP A 9 1.63 -11.60 -9.14
N ALA A 10 2.36 -12.47 -8.45
CA ALA A 10 3.51 -13.18 -9.03
C ALA A 10 3.14 -14.05 -10.26
N THR A 11 1.85 -14.37 -10.45
CA THR A 11 1.33 -15.11 -11.61
C THR A 11 0.83 -14.20 -12.74
N GLY A 12 0.98 -12.88 -12.60
CA GLY A 12 0.58 -11.89 -13.60
C GLY A 12 -0.90 -11.50 -13.59
N ARG A 13 -1.70 -12.06 -12.68
CA ARG A 13 -3.14 -11.77 -12.58
C ARG A 13 -3.37 -10.36 -12.04
N ALA A 14 -4.29 -9.64 -12.67
CA ALA A 14 -4.70 -8.32 -12.21
C ALA A 14 -5.36 -8.42 -10.82
N ARG A 15 -4.89 -7.59 -9.91
CA ARG A 15 -5.33 -7.50 -8.52
C ARG A 15 -5.34 -6.04 -8.08
N HIS A 16 -5.84 -5.80 -6.87
CA HIS A 16 -5.78 -4.49 -6.23
C HIS A 16 -5.17 -4.64 -4.84
N LEU A 17 -4.20 -3.78 -4.52
CA LEU A 17 -3.76 -3.51 -3.16
C LEU A 17 -4.70 -2.46 -2.55
N HIS A 18 -5.10 -2.67 -1.30
CA HIS A 18 -5.86 -1.67 -0.55
C HIS A 18 -4.94 -1.00 0.45
N VAL A 19 -4.92 0.32 0.46
CA VAL A 19 -4.18 1.11 1.45
C VAL A 19 -5.17 1.97 2.20
N LYS A 20 -5.22 1.83 3.53
CA LYS A 20 -6.10 2.62 4.38
C LYS A 20 -5.33 3.19 5.57
N VAL A 21 -5.71 4.39 5.97
CA VAL A 21 -5.34 4.92 7.29
C VAL A 21 -6.34 4.38 8.30
N THR A 22 -5.87 3.74 9.37
CA THR A 22 -6.71 3.20 10.46
C THR A 22 -7.03 4.29 11.48
N ASP A 23 -7.97 3.99 12.39
CA ASP A 23 -8.34 4.92 13.48
C ASP A 23 -7.16 5.17 14.45
N ASP A 24 -6.28 4.18 14.59
CA ASP A 24 -5.03 4.29 15.39
C ASP A 24 -3.91 5.01 14.64
N HIS A 25 -4.24 5.75 13.58
CA HIS A 25 -3.30 6.50 12.75
C HIS A 25 -2.19 5.62 12.16
N GLN A 26 -2.45 4.34 11.88
CA GLN A 26 -1.52 3.46 11.17
C GLN A 26 -1.88 3.41 9.67
N ILE A 27 -0.91 3.07 8.83
CA ILE A 27 -1.18 2.73 7.44
C ILE A 27 -1.28 1.21 7.33
N ALA A 28 -2.46 0.70 6.97
CA ALA A 28 -2.66 -0.70 6.65
C ALA A 28 -2.56 -0.89 5.14
N VAL A 29 -1.64 -1.75 4.70
CA VAL A 29 -1.50 -2.22 3.32
C VAL A 29 -2.02 -3.65 3.26
N ILE A 30 -3.10 -3.86 2.52
CA ILE A 30 -3.76 -5.16 2.41
C ILE A 30 -3.48 -5.74 1.01
N ALA A 31 -2.74 -6.84 0.98
CA ALA A 31 -2.42 -7.61 -0.21
C ALA A 31 -3.45 -8.74 -0.41
N PRO A 32 -3.89 -9.02 -1.65
CA PRO A 32 -4.71 -10.20 -1.93
C PRO A 32 -3.96 -11.48 -1.53
N PRO A 33 -4.62 -12.45 -0.87
CA PRO A 33 -6.07 -12.56 -0.70
C PRO A 33 -6.67 -11.90 0.57
N GLY A 34 -5.88 -11.15 1.35
CA GLY A 34 -6.36 -10.48 2.58
C GLY A 34 -5.29 -10.27 3.66
N GLU A 35 -4.02 -10.51 3.35
CA GLU A 35 -2.91 -10.29 4.28
C GLU A 35 -2.70 -8.79 4.48
N ALA A 36 -2.61 -8.35 5.73
CA ALA A 36 -2.49 -6.94 6.09
C ALA A 36 -1.15 -6.68 6.79
N ALA A 37 -0.34 -5.79 6.21
CA ALA A 37 0.81 -5.21 6.87
C ALA A 37 0.43 -3.85 7.45
N TYR A 38 0.83 -3.59 8.70
CA TYR A 38 0.56 -2.34 9.40
C TYR A 38 1.86 -1.57 9.57
N ILE A 39 1.91 -0.35 9.05
CA ILE A 39 3.02 0.57 9.24
C ILE A 39 2.62 1.56 10.33
N SER A 40 3.38 1.57 11.42
CA SER A 40 3.16 2.52 12.52
C SER A 40 3.71 3.91 12.18
N PRO A 41 3.23 4.97 12.87
CA PRO A 41 3.66 6.34 12.60
C PRO A 41 5.18 6.56 12.64
N ALA A 42 5.89 5.82 13.49
CA ALA A 42 7.35 5.91 13.60
C ALA A 42 8.09 5.60 12.28
N HIS A 43 7.48 4.78 11.41
CA HIS A 43 8.09 4.30 10.16
C HIS A 43 7.60 5.07 8.92
N TYR A 44 6.85 6.16 9.08
CA TYR A 44 6.35 6.94 7.94
C TYR A 44 7.44 7.63 7.13
N GLY A 45 8.55 7.99 7.78
CA GLY A 45 9.74 8.48 7.08
C GLY A 45 10.29 7.43 6.12
N GLU A 46 10.52 6.22 6.62
CA GLU A 46 11.02 5.09 5.82
C GLU A 46 10.07 4.74 4.68
N LEU A 47 8.75 4.72 4.94
CA LEU A 47 7.74 4.48 3.90
C LEU A 47 7.75 5.57 2.83
N ARG A 48 7.91 6.84 3.20
CA ARG A 48 7.99 7.94 2.24
C ARG A 48 9.25 7.82 1.38
N ASP A 49 10.40 7.62 2.01
CA ASP A 49 11.68 7.51 1.32
C ASP A 49 11.65 6.32 0.35
N ALA A 50 10.96 5.26 0.75
CA ALA A 50 10.75 4.08 -0.07
C ALA A 50 9.94 4.31 -1.36
N LEU A 51 8.86 5.07 -1.24
CA LEU A 51 8.05 5.46 -2.38
C LEU A 51 8.81 6.41 -3.31
N GLN A 52 9.63 7.31 -2.75
CA GLN A 52 10.40 8.30 -3.51
C GLN A 52 11.57 7.67 -4.28
N THR A 53 12.25 6.68 -3.70
CA THR A 53 13.37 5.97 -4.33
C THR A 53 12.94 5.05 -5.46
N GLY A 54 11.63 4.80 -5.63
CA GLY A 54 11.07 4.09 -6.76
C GLY A 54 11.21 2.56 -6.70
N TRP A 55 11.73 2.00 -5.60
CA TRP A 55 11.69 0.56 -5.38
C TRP A 55 10.26 0.05 -5.19
N LEU A 56 9.38 0.90 -4.66
CA LEU A 56 7.95 0.64 -4.54
C LEU A 56 7.17 1.54 -5.51
N ARG A 57 6.74 0.97 -6.65
CA ARG A 57 5.92 1.68 -7.64
C ARG A 57 4.44 1.37 -7.43
N ILE A 58 3.78 2.23 -6.66
CA ILE A 58 2.33 2.25 -6.53
C ILE A 58 1.74 2.95 -7.75
N ARG A 59 1.13 2.21 -8.68
CA ARG A 59 0.30 2.80 -9.74
C ARG A 59 -1.13 2.93 -9.23
N GLY A 60 -1.43 4.01 -8.52
CA GLY A 60 -2.81 4.36 -8.18
C GLY A 60 -3.44 5.17 -9.32
N THR A 61 -4.69 4.87 -9.67
CA THR A 61 -5.55 5.83 -10.35
C THR A 61 -6.15 6.73 -9.27
N ALA A 62 -5.86 8.03 -9.32
CA ALA A 62 -6.58 9.02 -8.53
C ALA A 62 -8.07 8.99 -8.92
N PRO A 63 -9.00 9.29 -7.99
CA PRO A 63 -10.42 9.44 -8.33
C PRO A 63 -10.66 10.54 -9.36
#